data_AF-A0A9D1AI03-F1
#
_entry.id   AF-A0A9D1AI03-F1
#
_cell.length_a   1.000
_cell.length_b   1.000
_cell.length_c   1.000
_cell.angle_alpha   90.00
_cell.angle_beta   90.00
_cell.angle_gamma   90.00
#
_symmetry.space_group_name_H-M   'P 1'
#
loop_
_entity.id
_entity.type
_entity.pdbx_description
1 polymer ?
#
loop_
_entity_poly.entity_id
_entity_poly.type
_entity_poly.pdbx_seq_one_letter_code
_entity_poly.pdbx_strand_id
1 'polypeptide(L)'
;MDEEKKTAENGETTENKESGAKKEGKISGFFKKMGQKIDDAAYDSRLASDFAKKNPEYHVYTGTGVFSPNPDFHAEEHLDGEEKYVIMYGTDENVKAGCLIKKENDKTVYHITEVEQTTLTLEFEGKTNEKPATKIVLGEKAEKVDVIKAGDEFYKV
;
A
#
# COMPACT_ATOMS: atom_id res chain seq x y z
N MET A 1 -61.50 -22.02 49.03
CA MET A 1 -60.80 -20.98 48.26
C MET A 1 -61.82 -19.87 48.02
N ASP A 2 -62.39 -19.27 49.07
CA ASP A 2 -61.76 -18.33 50.03
C ASP A 2 -61.17 -17.14 49.29
N GLU A 3 -61.96 -16.07 49.20
CA GLU A 3 -61.68 -14.74 49.78
C GLU A 3 -60.74 -13.94 48.86
N GLU A 4 -60.94 -12.67 48.53
CA GLU A 4 -61.76 -11.62 49.08
C GLU A 4 -61.85 -10.49 48.02
N LYS A 5 -62.84 -9.62 48.21
CA LYS A 5 -63.10 -8.39 47.46
C LYS A 5 -61.90 -7.41 47.52
N LYS A 6 -61.69 -6.59 46.49
CA LYS A 6 -62.09 -5.15 46.47
C LYS A 6 -61.50 -4.38 45.28
N THR A 7 -62.34 -3.45 44.83
CA THR A 7 -62.25 -2.52 43.72
C THR A 7 -61.65 -1.17 44.15
N ALA A 8 -61.23 -0.37 43.15
CA ALA A 8 -61.04 1.10 43.13
C ALA A 8 -59.81 1.62 43.92
N GLU A 9 -59.14 2.75 43.62
CA GLU A 9 -59.45 4.02 42.95
C GLU A 9 -58.19 4.48 42.17
N ASN A 10 -58.28 5.05 40.96
CA ASN A 10 -58.48 6.47 40.66
C ASN A 10 -57.62 7.46 41.48
N GLY A 11 -56.81 8.25 40.75
CA GLY A 11 -55.94 9.30 41.28
C GLY A 11 -55.37 10.18 40.16
N GLU A 12 -56.24 11.00 39.58
CA GLU A 12 -56.01 12.39 39.12
C GLU A 12 -54.91 13.11 39.98
N THR A 13 -54.02 14.02 39.57
CA THR A 13 -54.03 15.08 38.54
C THR A 13 -52.63 15.78 38.52
N THR A 14 -52.34 16.50 37.41
CA THR A 14 -51.53 17.74 37.26
C THR A 14 -49.99 17.75 37.24
N GLU A 15 -49.47 18.24 36.09
CA GLU A 15 -48.39 19.22 35.83
C GLU A 15 -47.43 19.56 36.99
N ASN A 16 -46.10 19.65 36.84
CA ASN A 16 -45.38 20.52 35.90
C ASN A 16 -43.84 20.35 36.08
N LYS A 17 -43.09 20.77 35.04
CA LYS A 17 -41.67 21.22 35.02
C LYS A 17 -40.49 20.22 34.99
N GLU A 18 -39.82 20.27 33.84
CA GLU A 18 -38.36 20.36 33.62
C GLU A 18 -37.42 19.64 34.59
N SER A 19 -36.71 18.64 34.07
CA SER A 19 -35.25 18.67 34.01
C SER A 19 -34.70 17.46 33.26
N GLY A 20 -33.58 17.66 32.56
CA GLY A 20 -32.70 16.57 32.17
C GLY A 20 -32.69 16.26 30.68
N ALA A 21 -32.18 17.20 29.90
CA ALA A 21 -31.64 16.97 28.57
C ALA A 21 -30.84 15.65 28.52
N LYS A 22 -31.43 14.60 27.93
CA LYS A 22 -30.67 13.44 27.47
C LYS A 22 -29.82 13.92 26.30
N LYS A 23 -28.55 14.19 26.59
CA LYS A 23 -27.49 14.35 25.60
C LYS A 23 -27.56 13.14 24.65
N GLU A 24 -28.19 13.32 23.50
CA GLU A 24 -27.84 12.64 22.25
C GLU A 24 -26.41 13.10 21.90
N GLY A 25 -25.46 12.50 22.62
CA GLY A 25 -24.04 12.75 22.47
C GLY A 25 -23.55 12.14 21.17
N LYS A 26 -22.98 13.00 20.33
CA LYS A 26 -22.44 12.80 18.98
C LYS A 26 -21.25 11.83 18.92
N ILE A 27 -21.42 10.56 19.29
CA ILE A 27 -20.33 9.56 19.28
C ILE A 27 -20.42 8.60 18.06
N SER A 28 -21.57 8.52 17.37
CA SER A 28 -21.76 7.55 16.26
C SER A 28 -20.95 7.87 14.98
N GLY A 29 -20.50 9.11 14.80
CA GLY A 29 -19.72 9.53 13.62
C GLY A 29 -18.22 9.22 13.73
N PHE A 30 -17.66 9.18 14.94
CA PHE A 30 -16.22 8.95 15.14
C PHE A 30 -15.85 7.47 14.99
N PHE A 31 -16.65 6.56 15.55
CA PHE A 31 -16.43 5.11 15.40
C PHE A 31 -16.64 4.62 13.96
N LYS A 32 -17.62 5.17 13.23
CA LYS A 32 -17.83 4.84 11.81
C LYS A 32 -16.64 5.23 10.93
N LYS A 33 -16.09 6.43 11.12
CA LYS A 33 -14.90 6.89 10.37
C LYS A 33 -13.65 6.08 10.70
N MET A 34 -13.48 5.65 11.95
CA MET A 34 -12.34 4.85 12.36
C MET A 34 -12.44 3.41 11.85
N GLY A 35 -13.64 2.81 11.88
CA GLY A 35 -13.90 1.49 11.28
C GLY A 35 -13.71 1.49 9.75
N GLN A 36 -14.16 2.55 9.07
CA GLN A 36 -13.97 2.71 7.63
C GLN A 36 -12.50 2.82 7.24
N LYS A 37 -11.68 3.58 7.99
CA LYS A 37 -10.24 3.66 7.73
C LYS A 37 -9.51 2.33 7.92
N ILE A 38 -9.95 1.52 8.89
CA ILE A 38 -9.38 0.17 9.11
C ILE A 38 -9.77 -0.76 7.97
N ASP A 39 -11.02 -0.68 7.50
CA ASP A 39 -11.51 -1.44 6.35
C ASP A 39 -10.76 -1.07 5.06
N ASP A 40 -10.55 0.24 4.82
CA ASP A 40 -9.79 0.75 3.67
C ASP A 40 -8.33 0.30 3.70
N ALA A 41 -7.66 0.38 4.86
CA ALA A 41 -6.28 -0.07 5.00
C ALA A 41 -6.13 -1.60 4.83
N ALA A 42 -7.08 -2.36 5.35
CA ALA A 42 -7.12 -3.81 5.16
C ALA A 42 -7.41 -4.19 3.70
N TYR A 43 -8.24 -3.41 3.00
CA TYR A 43 -8.48 -3.57 1.57
C TYR A 43 -7.21 -3.30 0.76
N ASP A 44 -6.55 -2.17 1.00
CA ASP A 44 -5.33 -1.79 0.30
C ASP A 44 -4.18 -2.78 0.54
N SER A 45 -4.06 -3.31 1.76
CA SER A 45 -3.08 -4.35 2.08
C SER A 45 -3.36 -5.66 1.32
N ARG A 46 -4.63 -6.08 1.21
CA ARG A 46 -5.01 -7.27 0.44
C ARG A 46 -4.78 -7.07 -1.06
N LEU A 47 -5.09 -5.89 -1.58
CA LEU A 47 -4.85 -5.53 -2.98
C LEU A 47 -3.35 -5.53 -3.31
N ALA A 48 -2.51 -4.93 -2.46
CA ALA A 48 -1.05 -4.99 -2.61
C ALA A 48 -0.52 -6.43 -2.52
N SER A 49 -1.08 -7.25 -1.63
CA SER A 49 -0.71 -8.67 -1.52
C SER A 49 -1.09 -9.49 -2.75
N ASP A 50 -2.27 -9.25 -3.33
CA ASP A 50 -2.69 -9.91 -4.57
C ASP A 50 -1.82 -9.49 -5.76
N PHE A 51 -1.49 -8.19 -5.84
CA PHE A 51 -0.53 -7.68 -6.81
C PHE A 51 0.84 -8.37 -6.67
N ALA A 52 1.37 -8.46 -5.45
CA ALA A 52 2.66 -9.11 -5.17
C ALA A 52 2.68 -10.60 -5.57
N LYS A 53 1.58 -11.33 -5.38
CA LYS A 53 1.47 -12.76 -5.77
C LYS A 53 1.50 -12.98 -7.27
N LYS A 54 1.03 -12.01 -8.06
CA LYS A 54 0.91 -12.10 -9.52
C LYS A 54 2.15 -11.58 -10.25
N ASN A 55 2.98 -10.82 -9.56
CA ASN A 55 4.07 -10.07 -10.18
C ASN A 55 5.44 -10.47 -9.61
N PRO A 56 6.49 -10.49 -10.46
CA PRO A 56 7.83 -10.83 -10.03
C PRO A 56 8.40 -9.80 -9.05
N GLU A 57 9.29 -10.28 -8.19
CA GLU A 57 10.04 -9.47 -7.24
C GLU A 57 11.31 -8.89 -7.87
N TYR A 58 11.58 -7.65 -7.51
CA TYR A 58 12.71 -6.86 -7.90
C TYR A 58 13.44 -6.29 -6.69
N HIS A 59 14.76 -6.21 -6.80
CA HIS A 59 15.62 -5.61 -5.80
C HIS A 59 16.36 -4.41 -6.41
N VAL A 60 16.24 -3.22 -5.79
CA VAL A 60 17.02 -2.05 -6.22
C VAL A 60 18.33 -1.99 -5.45
N TYR A 61 19.42 -1.78 -6.18
CA TYR A 61 20.69 -1.40 -5.61
C TYR A 61 20.99 0.07 -5.90
N THR A 62 21.27 0.82 -4.83
CA THR A 62 21.52 2.26 -4.90
C THR A 62 22.95 2.59 -4.50
N GLY A 63 23.51 3.64 -5.09
CA GLY A 63 24.86 4.11 -4.74
C GLY A 63 25.63 4.59 -5.96
N THR A 64 26.62 5.44 -5.74
CA THR A 64 27.49 5.99 -6.80
C THR A 64 28.86 5.31 -6.87
N GLY A 65 29.18 4.43 -5.92
CA GLY A 65 30.47 3.70 -5.88
C GLY A 65 30.38 2.30 -5.29
N VAL A 66 29.61 2.13 -4.20
CA VAL A 66 29.21 0.80 -3.71
C VAL A 66 27.70 0.75 -3.78
N PHE A 67 27.20 -0.19 -4.57
CA PHE A 67 25.78 -0.51 -4.66
C PHE A 67 25.34 -1.20 -3.37
N SER A 68 24.56 -0.50 -2.56
CA SER A 68 23.95 -1.04 -1.35
C SER A 68 22.56 -1.60 -1.69
N PRO A 69 22.19 -2.76 -1.11
CA PRO A 69 20.85 -3.29 -1.27
C PRO A 69 19.83 -2.29 -0.68
N ASN A 70 18.74 -2.10 -1.40
CA ASN A 70 17.63 -1.22 -1.03
C ASN A 70 16.30 -2.00 -1.23
N PRO A 71 15.11 -1.42 -1.02
CA PRO A 71 13.90 -2.22 -0.77
C PRO A 71 13.55 -3.18 -1.92
N ASP A 72 13.07 -4.35 -1.51
CA ASP A 72 12.40 -5.31 -2.37
C ASP A 72 11.00 -4.79 -2.73
N PHE A 73 10.59 -4.99 -3.98
CA PHE A 73 9.24 -4.66 -4.42
C PHE A 73 8.78 -5.60 -5.53
N HIS A 74 7.47 -5.70 -5.71
CA HIS A 74 6.87 -6.41 -6.83
C HIS A 74 6.49 -5.41 -7.91
N ALA A 75 6.59 -5.80 -9.18
CA ALA A 75 6.29 -4.91 -10.29
C ALA A 75 5.68 -5.62 -11.50
N GLU A 76 4.75 -4.94 -12.17
CA GLU A 76 4.21 -5.38 -13.46
C GLU A 76 5.25 -5.14 -14.56
N GLU A 77 5.49 -6.16 -15.39
CA GLU A 77 6.53 -6.13 -16.42
C GLU A 77 5.99 -5.70 -17.78
N HIS A 78 6.65 -4.72 -18.40
CA HIS A 78 6.43 -4.32 -19.78
C HIS A 78 7.79 -4.34 -20.52
N LEU A 79 8.25 -5.55 -20.83
CA LEU A 79 9.57 -5.79 -21.43
C LEU A 79 9.53 -5.98 -22.95
N ASP A 80 8.32 -6.00 -23.53
CA ASP A 80 8.06 -6.15 -24.95
C ASP A 80 7.94 -4.76 -25.60
N GLY A 81 8.94 -4.35 -26.38
CA GLY A 81 8.95 -3.06 -27.06
C GLY A 81 10.32 -2.41 -27.17
N GLU A 82 10.35 -1.23 -27.76
CA GLU A 82 11.55 -0.39 -27.82
C GLU A 82 11.88 0.20 -26.44
N GLU A 83 10.86 0.65 -25.70
CA GLU A 83 10.98 1.07 -24.31
C GLU A 83 10.61 -0.10 -23.39
N LYS A 84 11.54 -0.47 -22.49
CA LYS A 84 11.31 -1.48 -21.47
C LYS A 84 11.10 -0.79 -20.15
N TYR A 85 10.05 -1.15 -19.43
CA TYR A 85 9.78 -0.58 -18.13
C TYR A 85 9.07 -1.58 -17.22
N VAL A 86 9.07 -1.27 -15.93
CA VAL A 86 8.26 -1.97 -14.93
C VAL A 86 7.43 -0.97 -14.15
N ILE A 87 6.27 -1.39 -13.66
CA ILE A 87 5.41 -0.55 -12.82
C ILE A 87 5.36 -1.11 -11.41
N MET A 88 5.94 -0.36 -10.47
CA MET A 88 5.88 -0.65 -9.04
C MET A 88 4.58 -0.10 -8.44
N TYR A 89 3.91 -0.90 -7.63
CA TYR A 89 2.80 -0.43 -6.80
C TYR A 89 3.30 0.53 -5.71
N GLY A 90 2.75 1.75 -5.66
CA GLY A 90 3.18 2.78 -4.71
C GLY A 90 4.41 3.58 -5.17
N THR A 91 5.07 4.23 -4.21
CA THR A 91 6.22 5.12 -4.43
C THR A 91 7.31 4.86 -3.40
N ASP A 92 8.58 4.91 -3.81
CA ASP A 92 9.74 4.75 -2.93
C ASP A 92 10.85 5.71 -3.35
N GLU A 93 11.38 6.49 -2.41
CA GLU A 93 12.42 7.51 -2.64
C GLU A 93 13.79 6.91 -3.01
N ASN A 94 13.99 5.62 -2.74
CA ASN A 94 15.22 4.92 -3.06
C ASN A 94 15.27 4.47 -4.53
N VAL A 95 14.11 4.41 -5.19
CA VAL A 95 14.00 4.03 -6.60
C VAL A 95 14.21 5.29 -7.45
N LYS A 96 15.39 5.43 -8.05
CA LYS A 96 15.76 6.60 -8.86
C LYS A 96 16.68 6.24 -10.02
N ALA A 97 16.73 7.11 -11.02
CA ALA A 97 17.65 7.00 -12.15
C ALA A 97 19.12 6.86 -11.67
N GLY A 98 19.90 6.07 -12.41
CA GLY A 98 21.29 5.75 -12.09
C GLY A 98 21.46 4.57 -11.10
N CYS A 99 20.39 4.04 -10.53
CA CYS A 99 20.44 2.81 -9.73
C CYS A 99 20.44 1.57 -10.61
N LEU A 100 20.78 0.43 -10.02
CA LEU A 100 20.60 -0.89 -10.64
C LEU A 100 19.34 -1.55 -10.10
N ILE A 101 18.65 -2.30 -10.94
CA ILE A 101 17.49 -3.08 -10.57
C ILE A 101 17.69 -4.53 -11.00
N LYS A 102 17.51 -5.47 -10.07
CA LYS A 102 17.70 -6.91 -10.29
C LYS A 102 16.37 -7.64 -10.20
N LYS A 103 16.05 -8.42 -11.23
CA LYS A 103 14.92 -9.35 -11.24
C LYS A 103 15.30 -10.60 -10.46
N GLU A 104 14.54 -10.96 -9.42
CA GLU A 104 14.95 -12.06 -8.54
C GLU A 104 14.82 -13.45 -9.18
N ASN A 105 13.89 -13.63 -10.13
CA ASN A 105 13.64 -14.93 -10.76
C ASN A 105 14.79 -15.40 -11.66
N ASP A 106 15.32 -14.52 -12.52
CA ASP A 106 16.37 -14.85 -13.50
C ASP A 106 17.71 -14.17 -13.21
N LYS A 107 17.78 -13.39 -12.13
CA LYS A 107 18.95 -12.62 -11.68
C LYS A 107 19.44 -11.60 -12.72
N THR A 108 18.62 -11.24 -13.70
CA THR A 108 18.97 -10.19 -14.68
C THR A 108 19.02 -8.85 -13.99
N VAL A 109 20.04 -8.05 -14.32
CA VAL A 109 20.23 -6.71 -13.79
C VAL A 109 20.12 -5.69 -14.92
N TYR A 110 19.39 -4.61 -14.68
CA TYR A 110 19.23 -3.49 -15.60
C TYR A 110 19.66 -2.18 -14.93
N HIS A 111 20.07 -1.21 -15.74
CA HIS A 111 20.16 0.17 -15.29
C HIS A 111 18.76 0.80 -15.23
N ILE A 112 18.47 1.56 -14.17
CA ILE A 112 17.31 2.45 -14.15
C ILE A 112 17.71 3.74 -14.86
N THR A 113 17.08 4.02 -16.00
CA THR A 113 17.37 5.24 -16.78
C THR A 113 16.49 6.40 -16.36
N GLU A 114 15.25 6.12 -15.98
CA GLU A 114 14.26 7.13 -15.62
C GLU A 114 13.23 6.55 -14.63
N VAL A 115 12.66 7.42 -13.80
CA VAL A 115 11.61 7.08 -12.84
C VAL A 115 10.53 8.15 -12.90
N GLU A 116 9.29 7.73 -13.16
CA GLU A 116 8.15 8.61 -13.31
C GLU A 116 7.02 8.21 -12.35
N GLN A 117 6.32 9.19 -11.79
CA GLN A 117 5.08 8.92 -11.06
C GLN A 117 3.96 8.63 -12.06
N THR A 118 3.19 7.58 -11.80
CA THR A 118 2.09 7.14 -12.66
C THR A 118 0.93 6.60 -11.84
N THR A 119 -0.09 6.09 -12.53
CA THR A 119 -1.23 5.39 -11.95
C THR A 119 -1.28 3.97 -12.50
N LEU A 120 -1.53 3.01 -11.62
CA LEU A 120 -1.73 1.61 -11.98
C LEU A 120 -3.21 1.26 -11.84
N THR A 121 -3.77 0.64 -12.88
CA THR A 121 -5.15 0.15 -12.89
C THR A 121 -5.16 -1.32 -12.49
N LEU A 122 -5.86 -1.66 -11.41
CA LEU A 122 -5.90 -3.01 -10.84
C LEU A 122 -7.34 -3.50 -10.69
N GLU A 123 -7.61 -4.70 -11.19
CA GLU A 123 -8.86 -5.41 -10.94
C GLU A 123 -8.75 -6.26 -9.67
N PHE A 124 -9.56 -5.95 -8.65
CA PHE A 124 -9.57 -6.67 -7.39
C PHE A 124 -11.01 -6.77 -6.84
N GLU A 125 -11.44 -7.99 -6.48
CA GLU A 125 -12.78 -8.29 -5.97
C GLU A 125 -13.92 -7.75 -6.86
N GLY A 126 -13.75 -7.82 -8.18
CA GLY A 126 -14.76 -7.36 -9.16
C GLY A 126 -14.86 -5.84 -9.31
N LYS A 127 -13.90 -5.08 -8.76
CA LYS A 127 -13.78 -3.63 -8.92
C LYS A 127 -12.48 -3.25 -9.62
N THR A 128 -12.55 -2.25 -10.49
CA THR A 128 -11.38 -1.57 -11.05
C THR A 128 -10.93 -0.48 -10.09
N ASN A 129 -9.67 -0.53 -9.68
CA ASN A 129 -9.05 0.41 -8.76
C ASN A 129 -7.92 1.14 -9.48
N GLU A 130 -7.82 2.45 -9.31
CA GLU A 130 -6.66 3.24 -9.71
C GLU A 130 -5.83 3.56 -8.47
N LYS A 131 -4.55 3.20 -8.50
CA LYS A 131 -3.63 3.37 -7.37
C LYS A 131 -2.37 4.11 -7.80
N PRO A 132 -1.78 4.95 -6.94
CA PRO A 132 -0.48 5.55 -7.20
C PRO A 132 0.57 4.48 -7.46
N ALA A 133 1.41 4.72 -8.45
CA ALA A 133 2.45 3.80 -8.87
C ALA A 133 3.67 4.55 -9.37
N THR A 134 4.75 3.82 -9.55
CA THR A 134 6.01 4.34 -10.09
C THR A 134 6.39 3.55 -11.33
N LYS A 135 6.50 4.23 -12.48
CA LYS A 135 7.05 3.66 -13.70
C LYS A 135 8.57 3.77 -13.63
N ILE A 136 9.25 2.65 -13.79
CA ILE A 136 10.71 2.54 -13.74
C ILE A 136 11.16 2.13 -15.14
N VAL A 137 11.79 3.05 -15.87
CA VAL A 137 12.29 2.79 -17.21
C VAL A 137 13.62 2.05 -17.11
N LEU A 138 13.70 0.92 -17.79
CA LEU A 138 14.86 0.04 -17.83
C LEU A 138 15.72 0.38 -19.04
N GLY A 139 17.00 0.64 -18.77
CA GLY A 139 18.02 0.78 -19.79
C GLY A 139 18.63 -0.56 -20.17
N GLU A 140 19.93 -0.49 -20.49
CA GLU A 140 20.71 -1.66 -20.89
C GLU A 140 20.83 -2.67 -19.74
N LYS A 141 21.00 -3.94 -20.12
CA LYS A 141 21.35 -5.00 -19.18
C LYS A 141 22.75 -4.70 -18.63
N ALA A 142 22.88 -4.67 -17.32
CA ALA A 142 24.16 -4.48 -16.67
C ALA A 142 25.02 -5.74 -16.81
N GLU A 143 26.29 -5.57 -17.16
CA GLU A 143 27.25 -6.66 -17.26
C GLU A 143 27.92 -6.92 -15.91
N LYS A 144 28.06 -8.20 -15.56
CA LYS A 144 28.84 -8.59 -14.38
C LYS A 144 30.31 -8.41 -14.69
N VAL A 145 30.99 -7.60 -13.88
CA VAL A 145 32.43 -7.37 -13.96
C VAL A 145 33.05 -7.71 -12.61
N ASP A 146 34.10 -8.52 -12.62
CA ASP A 146 34.88 -8.79 -11.41
C ASP A 146 35.76 -7.57 -11.11
N VAL A 147 35.69 -7.08 -9.88
CA VAL A 147 36.46 -5.92 -9.41
C VAL A 147 37.16 -6.22 -8.08
N ILE A 148 38.41 -5.77 -7.95
CA ILE A 148 39.16 -5.78 -6.69
C ILE A 148 39.08 -4.38 -6.09
N LYS A 149 38.64 -4.28 -4.83
CA LYS A 149 38.72 -3.04 -4.05
C LYS A 149 40.06 -2.97 -3.33
N ALA A 150 40.86 -1.94 -3.62
CA ALA A 150 42.13 -1.66 -2.95
C ALA A 150 42.11 -0.23 -2.39
N GLY A 151 41.91 -0.10 -1.08
CA GLY A 151 41.63 1.20 -0.46
C GLY A 151 40.31 1.79 -0.95
N ASP A 152 40.37 3.00 -1.50
CA ASP A 152 39.22 3.72 -2.09
C ASP A 152 39.09 3.51 -3.62
N GLU A 153 39.98 2.71 -4.21
CA GLU A 153 40.04 2.47 -5.66
C GLU A 153 39.47 1.10 -6.03
N PHE A 154 38.91 1.01 -7.24
CA PHE A 154 38.36 -0.22 -7.83
C PHE A 154 39.12 -0.57 -9.11
N TYR A 155 39.61 -1.79 -9.19
CA TYR A 155 40.35 -2.31 -10.34
C TYR A 155 39.56 -3.45 -10.98
N LYS A 156 39.39 -3.42 -12.30
CA LYS A 156 38.81 -4.54 -13.05
C LYS A 156 39.81 -5.71 -13.08
N VAL A 157 39.33 -6.92 -12.84
CA VAL A 157 40.11 -8.18 -12.93
C VAL A 157 40.22 -8.66 -14.37
#